data_AF-A0A2N5WBY7-F1
#
_entry.id   AF-A0A2N5WBY7-F1
#
_cell.length_a   1.000
_cell.length_b   1.000
_cell.length_c   1.000
_cell.angle_alpha   90.00
_cell.angle_beta   90.00
_cell.angle_gamma   90.00
#
_symmetry.space_group_name_H-M   'P 1'
#
loop_
_entity.id
_entity.type
_entity.pdbx_description
1 polymer ?
#
loop_
_entity_poly.entity_id
_entity_poly.type
_entity_poly.pdbx_seq_one_letter_code
_entity_poly.pdbx_strand_id
1 'polypeptide(L)'
;MTTILLNALSILLVLFLALLLKKIGILHQKDGALTSKMVVYLTLPATILIGVNHTKLSNIFFILMFMGLFSNLLLVFLGKFIGRKATVEERGLYMFDLSGYNIGNFSIPFVSSFFPAAIPFLAMFDMGNSLMVTGTTQAIVELSSGRKKHGFILQEIFGVLFRNPPFVVYIFMFILAIFGLSFPDEWLIPIRPLANANTLLSIFTIGLFMEFRLPKGKLKLVLKILTWRYLLAFILASLVYFFLPFPAIIKEILLLIFFCPMSFLHMIQAIELGNDKALAGLTISLSMFISLILMSIIVIIL
;
A
#
# COMPACT_ATOMS: atom_id res chain seq x y z
N MET A 1 -10.10 6.17 23.68
CA MET A 1 -11.07 6.38 22.58
C MET A 1 -11.05 7.80 22.02
N THR A 2 -11.15 8.87 22.84
CA THR A 2 -11.16 10.27 22.34
C THR A 2 -9.95 10.62 21.47
N THR A 3 -8.73 10.26 21.88
CA THR A 3 -7.51 10.52 21.09
C THR A 3 -7.50 9.80 19.75
N ILE A 4 -8.01 8.56 19.68
CA ILE A 4 -8.13 7.79 18.44
C ILE A 4 -9.12 8.47 17.49
N LEU A 5 -10.28 8.88 18.00
CA LEU A 5 -11.28 9.61 17.20
C LEU A 5 -10.74 10.94 16.69
N LEU A 6 -10.01 11.69 17.52
CA LEU A 6 -9.36 12.94 17.12
C LEU A 6 -8.28 12.72 16.06
N ASN A 7 -7.44 11.70 16.20
CA ASN A 7 -6.42 11.36 15.19
C ASN A 7 -7.05 10.94 13.86
N ALA A 8 -8.10 10.11 13.89
CA ALA A 8 -8.86 9.74 12.69
C ALA A 8 -9.50 10.98 12.04
N LEU A 9 -10.07 11.89 12.84
CA LEU A 9 -10.60 13.16 12.37
C LEU A 9 -9.50 14.02 11.73
N SER A 10 -8.31 14.10 12.33
CA SER A 10 -7.18 14.84 11.75
C SER A 10 -6.79 14.30 10.37
N ILE A 11 -6.72 12.98 10.19
CA ILE A 11 -6.44 12.35 8.89
C ILE A 11 -7.52 12.72 7.87
N LEU A 12 -8.79 12.65 8.26
CA LEU A 12 -9.91 13.05 7.41
C LEU A 12 -9.84 14.53 7.03
N LEU A 13 -9.54 15.43 7.98
CA LEU A 13 -9.41 16.86 7.73
C LEU A 13 -8.28 17.18 6.74
N VAL A 14 -7.12 16.52 6.86
CA VAL A 14 -6.02 16.67 5.90
C VAL A 14 -6.45 16.20 4.50
N LEU A 15 -7.14 15.06 4.41
CA LEU A 15 -7.66 14.55 3.15
C LEU A 15 -8.66 15.53 2.52
N PHE A 16 -9.63 16.02 3.30
CA PHE A 16 -10.63 16.97 2.83
C PHE A 16 -9.99 18.31 2.42
N LEU A 17 -8.97 18.77 3.13
CA LEU A 17 -8.21 19.95 2.76
C LEU A 17 -7.55 19.79 1.39
N ALA A 18 -6.87 18.67 1.13
CA ALA A 18 -6.29 18.37 -0.18
C ALA A 18 -7.34 18.36 -1.29
N LEU A 19 -8.50 17.73 -1.05
CA LEU A 19 -9.62 17.71 -1.98
C LEU A 19 -10.20 19.11 -2.23
N LEU A 20 -10.34 19.92 -1.18
CA LEU A 20 -10.86 21.27 -1.25
C LEU A 20 -9.93 22.17 -2.06
N LEU A 21 -8.63 22.19 -1.73
CA LEU A 21 -7.60 22.96 -2.44
C LEU A 21 -7.52 22.59 -3.92
N LYS A 22 -7.73 21.30 -4.24
CA LYS A 22 -7.85 20.83 -5.61
C LYS A 22 -9.13 21.32 -6.30
N LYS A 23 -10.27 21.29 -5.58
CA LYS A 23 -11.58 21.73 -6.11
C LYS A 23 -11.61 23.23 -6.43
N ILE A 24 -10.96 24.06 -5.61
CA ILE A 24 -10.88 25.51 -5.83
C ILE A 24 -9.75 25.94 -6.80
N GLY A 25 -9.00 24.97 -7.34
CA GLY A 25 -7.98 25.22 -8.37
C GLY A 25 -6.63 25.74 -7.85
N ILE A 26 -6.41 25.80 -6.53
CA ILE A 26 -5.09 26.15 -5.97
C ILE A 26 -4.08 25.04 -6.26
N LEU A 27 -4.52 23.79 -6.13
CA LEU A 27 -3.71 22.61 -6.45
C LEU A 27 -4.37 21.79 -7.55
N HIS A 28 -3.57 20.95 -8.20
CA HIS A 28 -3.98 20.09 -9.29
C HIS A 28 -3.49 18.66 -9.03
N GLN A 29 -4.10 17.69 -9.73
CA GLN A 29 -3.68 16.30 -9.64
C GLN A 29 -2.19 16.10 -9.98
N LYS A 30 -1.65 16.89 -10.92
CA LYS A 30 -0.22 16.91 -11.28
C LYS A 30 0.69 17.27 -10.10
N ASP A 31 0.23 18.11 -9.18
CA ASP A 31 1.00 18.52 -8.00
C ASP A 31 1.12 17.35 -7.01
N GLY A 32 0.17 16.42 -7.04
CA GLY A 32 0.27 15.14 -6.33
C GLY A 32 1.50 14.33 -6.71
N ALA A 33 2.00 14.43 -7.95
CA ALA A 33 3.23 13.76 -8.36
C ALA A 33 4.47 14.37 -7.68
N LEU A 34 4.50 15.69 -7.48
CA LEU A 34 5.56 16.36 -6.72
C LEU A 34 5.51 15.96 -5.25
N THR A 35 4.33 16.00 -4.63
CA THR A 35 4.15 15.61 -3.23
C THR A 35 4.48 14.14 -2.99
N SER A 36 4.11 13.26 -3.93
CA SER A 36 4.49 11.84 -3.91
C SER A 36 6.00 11.64 -3.95
N LYS A 37 6.74 12.43 -4.77
CA LYS A 37 8.21 12.38 -4.76
C LYS A 37 8.79 12.79 -3.40
N MET A 38 8.25 13.84 -2.77
CA MET A 38 8.68 14.22 -1.42
C MET A 38 8.44 13.09 -0.41
N VAL A 39 7.29 12.41 -0.50
CA VAL A 39 6.98 11.26 0.35
C VAL A 39 7.97 10.13 0.13
N VAL A 40 8.09 9.65 -1.12
CA VAL A 40 8.87 8.46 -1.44
C VAL A 40 10.38 8.66 -1.26
N TYR A 41 10.91 9.86 -1.54
CA TYR A 41 12.35 10.10 -1.50
C TYR A 41 12.85 10.69 -0.18
N LEU A 42 12.00 11.35 0.60
CA LEU A 42 12.43 12.06 1.81
C LEU A 42 11.72 11.54 3.07
N THR A 43 10.40 11.65 3.13
CA THR A 43 9.71 11.48 4.42
C THR A 43 9.44 10.03 4.77
N LEU A 44 9.05 9.19 3.82
CA LEU A 44 8.77 7.78 4.07
C LEU A 44 10.07 7.02 4.43
N PRO A 45 11.19 7.18 3.71
CA PRO A 45 12.48 6.60 4.12
C PRO A 45 12.88 7.03 5.54
N ALA A 46 12.70 8.31 5.89
CA ALA A 46 12.96 8.81 7.23
C ALA A 46 12.05 8.16 8.30
N THR A 47 10.74 8.01 8.01
CA THR A 47 9.79 7.31 8.89
C THR A 47 10.18 5.87 9.13
N ILE A 48 10.61 5.16 8.07
CA ILE A 48 11.04 3.76 8.17
C ILE A 48 12.31 3.68 9.00
N LEU A 49 13.31 4.52 8.70
CA LEU A 49 14.59 4.53 9.41
C LEU A 49 14.38 4.71 10.91
N ILE A 50 13.57 5.70 11.31
CA ILE A 50 13.28 5.96 12.73
C ILE A 50 12.40 4.86 13.33
N GLY A 51 11.35 4.44 12.62
CA GLY A 51 10.39 3.46 13.13
C GLY A 51 10.94 2.05 13.27
N VAL A 52 11.94 1.69 12.48
CA VAL A 52 12.63 0.39 12.53
C VAL A 52 13.88 0.42 13.42
N ASN A 53 14.42 1.59 13.75
CA ASN A 53 15.59 1.67 14.62
C ASN A 53 15.34 0.98 15.97
N HIS A 54 16.38 0.36 16.54
CA HIS A 54 16.31 -0.43 17.77
C HIS A 54 15.38 -1.67 17.72
N THR A 55 14.82 -2.01 16.57
CA THR A 55 14.00 -3.22 16.42
C THR A 55 14.86 -4.47 16.56
N LYS A 56 14.48 -5.35 17.48
CA LYS A 56 15.12 -6.66 17.60
C LYS A 56 14.53 -7.63 16.59
N LEU A 57 15.40 -8.31 15.85
CA LEU A 57 14.97 -9.33 14.91
C LEU A 57 14.26 -10.48 15.65
N SER A 58 13.17 -10.93 15.06
CA SER A 58 12.30 -12.01 15.54
C SER A 58 11.79 -12.79 14.33
N ASN A 59 11.49 -14.07 14.53
CA ASN A 59 10.95 -14.95 13.48
C ASN A 59 9.69 -14.37 12.82
N ILE A 60 8.93 -13.54 13.54
CA ILE A 60 7.72 -12.90 13.02
C ILE A 60 7.99 -12.01 11.80
N PHE A 61 9.16 -11.37 11.73
CA PHE A 61 9.50 -10.47 10.62
C PHE A 61 9.61 -11.23 9.30
N PHE A 62 10.25 -12.40 9.31
CA PHE A 62 10.31 -13.28 8.15
C PHE A 62 8.92 -13.80 7.77
N ILE A 63 8.12 -14.21 8.76
CA ILE A 63 6.75 -14.67 8.52
C ILE A 63 5.93 -13.56 7.83
N LEU A 64 5.99 -12.33 8.31
CA LEU A 64 5.28 -11.19 7.72
C LEU A 64 5.74 -10.89 6.29
N MET A 65 7.05 -10.97 6.03
CA MET A 65 7.59 -10.82 4.68
C MET A 65 7.04 -11.89 3.73
N PHE A 66 7.04 -13.16 4.14
CA PHE A 66 6.44 -14.23 3.37
C PHE A 66 4.92 -14.04 3.21
N MET A 67 4.21 -13.61 4.24
CA MET A 67 2.77 -13.31 4.14
C MET A 67 2.49 -12.21 3.12
N GLY A 68 3.33 -11.16 3.06
CA GLY A 68 3.24 -10.11 2.06
C GLY A 68 3.35 -10.64 0.64
N LEU A 69 4.29 -11.56 0.40
CA LEU A 69 4.46 -12.23 -0.90
C LEU A 69 3.30 -13.18 -1.22
N PHE A 70 2.98 -14.11 -0.31
CA PHE A 70 2.01 -15.18 -0.55
C PHE A 70 0.58 -14.68 -0.64
N SER A 71 0.18 -13.70 0.18
CA SER A 71 -1.15 -13.09 0.07
C SER A 71 -1.35 -12.45 -1.31
N ASN A 72 -0.34 -11.73 -1.80
CA ASN A 72 -0.33 -11.16 -3.14
C ASN A 72 -0.43 -12.23 -4.22
N LEU A 73 0.41 -13.28 -4.18
CA LEU A 73 0.34 -14.39 -5.14
C LEU A 73 -1.05 -15.04 -5.16
N LEU A 74 -1.59 -15.36 -3.99
CA LEU A 74 -2.95 -15.90 -3.86
C LEU A 74 -3.98 -14.98 -4.53
N LEU A 75 -3.94 -13.68 -4.22
CA LEU A 75 -4.88 -12.70 -4.76
C LEU A 75 -4.74 -12.51 -6.28
N VAL A 76 -3.52 -12.56 -6.84
CA VAL A 76 -3.30 -12.54 -8.29
C VAL A 76 -3.99 -13.72 -8.96
N PHE A 77 -3.83 -14.93 -8.43
CA PHE A 77 -4.47 -16.12 -9.00
C PHE A 77 -5.99 -16.14 -8.81
N LEU A 78 -6.49 -15.66 -7.67
CA LEU A 78 -7.92 -15.46 -7.46
C LEU A 78 -8.48 -14.42 -8.43
N GLY A 79 -7.78 -13.32 -8.69
CA GLY A 79 -8.18 -12.34 -9.68
C GLY A 79 -8.22 -12.90 -11.09
N LYS A 80 -7.24 -13.73 -11.46
CA LYS A 80 -7.26 -14.48 -12.73
C LYS A 80 -8.49 -15.38 -12.83
N PHE A 81 -8.82 -16.10 -11.75
CA PHE A 81 -9.98 -17.00 -11.71
C PHE A 81 -11.32 -16.25 -11.78
N ILE A 82 -11.48 -15.18 -11.01
CA ILE A 82 -12.69 -14.33 -11.00
C ILE A 82 -12.88 -13.66 -12.37
N GLY A 83 -11.79 -13.19 -12.97
CA GLY A 83 -11.75 -12.56 -14.28
C GLY A 83 -11.70 -13.53 -15.47
N ARG A 84 -11.85 -14.86 -15.27
CA ARG A 84 -11.60 -15.87 -16.33
C ARG A 84 -12.49 -15.74 -17.57
N LYS A 85 -13.66 -15.12 -17.44
CA LYS A 85 -14.61 -14.87 -18.53
C LYS A 85 -14.52 -13.45 -19.11
N ALA A 86 -13.64 -12.61 -18.58
CA ALA A 86 -13.47 -11.22 -19.00
C ALA A 86 -12.46 -11.11 -20.15
N THR A 87 -12.34 -9.92 -20.75
CA THR A 87 -11.29 -9.66 -21.74
C THR A 87 -9.91 -9.77 -21.11
N VAL A 88 -8.85 -9.82 -21.92
CA VAL A 88 -7.47 -9.89 -21.44
C VAL A 88 -7.13 -8.71 -20.52
N GLU A 89 -7.53 -7.50 -20.91
CA GLU A 89 -7.31 -6.26 -20.17
C GLU A 89 -8.07 -6.29 -18.83
N GLU A 90 -9.36 -6.64 -18.85
CA GLU A 90 -10.19 -6.68 -17.64
C GLU A 90 -9.75 -7.79 -16.68
N ARG A 91 -9.33 -8.94 -17.20
CA ARG A 91 -8.75 -10.01 -16.39
C ARG A 91 -7.44 -9.56 -15.74
N GLY A 92 -6.58 -8.88 -16.49
CA GLY A 92 -5.39 -8.25 -15.94
C GLY A 92 -5.73 -7.22 -14.85
N LEU A 93 -6.78 -6.43 -15.06
CA LEU A 93 -7.28 -5.48 -14.06
C LEU A 93 -7.72 -6.19 -12.77
N TYR A 94 -8.45 -7.31 -12.84
CA TYR A 94 -8.75 -8.12 -11.64
C TYR A 94 -7.48 -8.61 -10.94
N MET A 95 -6.48 -9.07 -11.69
CA MET A 95 -5.23 -9.56 -11.13
C MET A 95 -4.46 -8.45 -10.41
N PHE A 96 -4.37 -7.26 -11.02
CA PHE A 96 -3.72 -6.09 -10.46
C PHE A 96 -4.48 -5.50 -9.27
N ASP A 97 -5.77 -5.25 -9.39
CA ASP A 97 -6.56 -4.53 -8.38
C ASP A 97 -6.94 -5.39 -7.18
N LEU A 98 -7.02 -6.72 -7.34
CA LEU A 98 -7.25 -7.61 -6.19
C LEU A 98 -5.98 -7.90 -5.42
N SER A 99 -4.82 -7.81 -6.04
CA SER A 99 -3.52 -7.89 -5.39
C SER A 99 -2.91 -6.49 -5.15
N GLY A 100 -1.74 -6.44 -4.56
CA GLY A 100 -1.01 -5.22 -4.24
C GLY A 100 -1.64 -4.43 -3.10
N TYR A 101 -0.79 -4.00 -2.17
CA TYR A 101 -1.17 -3.13 -1.08
C TYR A 101 -0.35 -1.84 -1.17
N ASN A 102 -1.01 -0.70 -0.95
CA ASN A 102 -0.34 0.60 -0.88
C ASN A 102 0.22 0.87 0.53
N ILE A 103 1.10 0.00 1.04
CA ILE A 103 1.49 0.06 2.46
C ILE A 103 2.37 1.29 2.72
N GLY A 104 3.43 1.47 1.94
CA GLY A 104 4.35 2.61 2.08
C GLY A 104 3.66 3.97 2.10
N ASN A 105 2.83 4.27 1.10
CA ASN A 105 2.22 5.60 0.96
C ASN A 105 0.87 5.74 1.66
N PHE A 106 0.26 4.66 2.16
CA PHE A 106 -1.06 4.72 2.81
C PHE A 106 -1.04 4.09 4.21
N SER A 107 -0.75 2.79 4.34
CA SER A 107 -0.90 2.12 5.64
C SER A 107 0.13 2.56 6.67
N ILE A 108 1.39 2.77 6.30
CA ILE A 108 2.41 3.29 7.23
C ILE A 108 2.00 4.66 7.79
N PRO A 109 1.71 5.69 6.97
CA PRO A 109 1.31 6.99 7.50
C PRO A 109 0.01 6.91 8.31
N PHE A 110 -0.97 6.12 7.88
CA PHE A 110 -2.20 5.91 8.66
C PHE A 110 -1.92 5.26 10.02
N VAL A 111 -1.29 4.08 10.03
CA VAL A 111 -1.04 3.30 11.25
C VAL A 111 -0.08 4.01 12.19
N SER A 112 0.92 4.74 11.69
CA SER A 112 1.86 5.49 12.53
C SER A 112 1.17 6.55 13.41
N SER A 113 -0.03 7.00 13.03
CA SER A 113 -0.81 7.96 13.81
C SER A 113 -1.47 7.35 15.05
N PHE A 114 -1.53 6.02 15.11
CA PHE A 114 -2.20 5.27 16.19
C PHE A 114 -1.23 4.31 16.90
N PHE A 115 -0.41 3.61 16.12
CA PHE A 115 0.52 2.57 16.57
C PHE A 115 1.91 2.76 15.93
N PRO A 116 2.73 3.74 16.36
CA PRO A 116 4.09 3.92 15.82
C PRO A 116 4.97 2.67 15.94
N ALA A 117 4.80 1.89 17.01
CA ALA A 117 5.51 0.63 17.23
C ALA A 117 5.17 -0.46 16.19
N ALA A 118 4.12 -0.25 15.37
CA ALA A 118 3.73 -1.19 14.31
C ALA A 118 4.55 -1.04 13.02
N ILE A 119 5.30 0.06 12.86
CA ILE A 119 6.05 0.38 11.63
C ILE A 119 6.98 -0.77 11.20
N PRO A 120 7.75 -1.43 12.09
CA PRO A 120 8.60 -2.56 11.68
C PRO A 120 7.84 -3.73 11.07
N PHE A 121 6.64 -4.03 11.58
CA PHE A 121 5.83 -5.15 11.08
C PHE A 121 5.22 -4.82 9.72
N LEU A 122 4.74 -3.58 9.55
CA LEU A 122 4.27 -3.05 8.26
C LEU A 122 5.39 -3.08 7.22
N ALA A 123 6.58 -2.61 7.59
CA ALA A 123 7.76 -2.58 6.75
C ALA A 123 8.12 -3.98 6.21
N MET A 124 8.12 -4.99 7.07
CA MET A 124 8.48 -6.35 6.65
C MET A 124 7.42 -6.98 5.75
N PHE A 125 6.13 -6.80 6.04
CA PHE A 125 5.08 -7.22 5.11
C PHE A 125 5.21 -6.47 3.78
N ASP A 126 5.49 -5.16 3.82
CA ASP A 126 5.65 -4.33 2.63
C ASP A 126 6.87 -4.74 1.79
N MET A 127 7.91 -5.31 2.39
CA MET A 127 9.06 -5.85 1.67
C MET A 127 8.65 -7.01 0.75
N GLY A 128 7.82 -7.94 1.24
CA GLY A 128 7.25 -9.02 0.43
C GLY A 128 6.23 -8.52 -0.60
N ASN A 129 5.39 -7.56 -0.22
CA ASN A 129 4.44 -6.89 -1.11
C ASN A 129 5.15 -6.14 -2.24
N SER A 130 6.25 -5.44 -1.95
CA SER A 130 7.05 -4.66 -2.90
C SER A 130 7.57 -5.50 -4.05
N LEU A 131 8.04 -6.72 -3.76
CA LEU A 131 8.48 -7.67 -4.79
C LEU A 131 7.34 -8.05 -5.76
N MET A 132 6.10 -8.09 -5.26
CA MET A 132 4.93 -8.35 -6.09
C MET A 132 4.53 -7.13 -6.91
N VAL A 133 4.43 -5.95 -6.29
CA VAL A 133 3.93 -4.73 -6.94
C VAL A 133 4.89 -4.09 -7.94
N THR A 134 6.19 -4.35 -7.83
CA THR A 134 7.21 -3.74 -8.70
C THR A 134 7.38 -4.42 -10.05
N GLY A 135 6.87 -5.64 -10.25
CA GLY A 135 6.93 -6.30 -11.55
C GLY A 135 6.54 -7.77 -11.60
N THR A 136 6.58 -8.49 -10.46
CA THR A 136 6.18 -9.91 -10.45
C THR A 136 4.72 -10.09 -10.86
N THR A 137 3.80 -9.27 -10.34
CA THR A 137 2.39 -9.31 -10.76
C THR A 137 2.26 -9.02 -12.25
N GLN A 138 2.95 -7.99 -12.76
CA GLN A 138 2.92 -7.64 -14.17
C GLN A 138 3.39 -8.79 -15.06
N ALA A 139 4.50 -9.43 -14.71
CA ALA A 139 5.02 -10.58 -15.45
C ALA A 139 4.03 -11.76 -15.45
N ILE A 140 3.37 -12.05 -14.32
CA ILE A 140 2.33 -13.09 -14.25
C ILE A 140 1.14 -12.73 -15.15
N VAL A 141 0.72 -11.46 -15.15
CA VAL A 141 -0.37 -10.95 -16.00
C VAL A 141 0.00 -11.08 -17.49
N GLU A 142 1.17 -10.62 -17.89
CA GLU A 142 1.69 -10.69 -19.26
C GLU A 142 1.77 -12.13 -19.77
N LEU A 143 2.36 -13.04 -18.97
CA LEU A 143 2.43 -14.47 -19.26
C LEU A 143 1.03 -15.08 -19.44
N SER A 144 0.07 -14.71 -18.59
CA SER A 144 -1.31 -15.20 -18.68
C SER A 144 -2.09 -14.63 -19.88
N SER A 145 -1.62 -13.51 -20.42
CA SER A 145 -2.28 -12.74 -21.49
C SER A 145 -1.76 -13.10 -22.88
N GLY A 146 -0.69 -13.89 -22.98
CA GLY A 146 0.00 -14.16 -24.25
C GLY A 146 0.75 -12.94 -24.81
N ARG A 147 0.76 -11.81 -24.08
CA ARG A 147 1.48 -10.59 -24.44
C ARG A 147 2.85 -10.63 -23.75
N LYS A 148 3.88 -11.14 -24.42
CA LYS A 148 5.26 -11.10 -23.90
C LYS A 148 5.91 -9.76 -24.27
N LYS A 149 5.59 -8.68 -23.55
CA LYS A 149 6.23 -7.37 -23.77
C LYS A 149 7.50 -7.22 -22.93
N HIS A 150 7.48 -7.62 -21.66
CA HIS A 150 8.62 -7.49 -20.74
C HIS A 150 9.15 -8.82 -20.22
N GLY A 151 8.36 -9.90 -20.26
CA GLY A 151 8.81 -11.20 -19.74
C GLY A 151 9.11 -11.16 -18.23
N PHE A 152 9.49 -12.29 -17.63
CA PHE A 152 9.91 -12.31 -16.22
C PHE A 152 11.42 -12.10 -16.14
N ILE A 153 11.86 -10.84 -16.09
CA ILE A 153 13.27 -10.49 -15.96
C ILE A 153 13.54 -10.07 -14.52
N LEU A 154 14.07 -11.00 -13.72
CA LEU A 154 14.41 -10.74 -12.30
C LEU A 154 15.31 -9.51 -12.12
N GLN A 155 16.26 -9.32 -13.04
CA GLN A 155 17.19 -8.18 -13.00
C GLN A 155 16.46 -6.83 -13.08
N GLU A 156 15.41 -6.72 -13.88
CA GLU A 156 14.60 -5.50 -13.99
C GLU A 156 13.80 -5.25 -12.71
N ILE A 157 13.19 -6.31 -12.15
CA ILE A 157 12.45 -6.24 -10.88
C ILE A 157 13.36 -5.76 -9.75
N PHE A 158 14.54 -6.38 -9.59
CA PHE A 158 15.52 -5.94 -8.60
C PHE A 158 16.02 -4.52 -8.91
N GLY A 159 16.23 -4.17 -10.17
CA GLY A 159 16.61 -2.81 -10.58
C GLY A 159 15.58 -1.76 -10.16
N VAL A 160 14.28 -2.04 -10.32
CA VAL A 160 13.18 -1.16 -9.85
C VAL A 160 13.16 -1.08 -8.32
N LEU A 161 13.30 -2.22 -7.63
CA LEU A 161 13.32 -2.30 -6.17
C LEU A 161 14.48 -1.50 -5.55
N PHE A 162 15.71 -1.67 -6.06
CA PHE A 162 16.88 -0.95 -5.55
C PHE A 162 16.91 0.53 -5.94
N ARG A 163 16.10 0.95 -6.93
CA ARG A 163 15.87 2.37 -7.22
C ARG A 163 14.79 2.99 -6.33
N ASN A 164 14.03 2.21 -5.58
CA ASN A 164 12.96 2.68 -4.71
C ASN A 164 13.50 2.97 -3.29
N PRO A 165 13.64 4.24 -2.87
CA PRO A 165 14.31 4.59 -1.61
C PRO A 165 13.71 3.93 -0.35
N PRO A 166 12.38 3.83 -0.15
CA PRO A 166 11.80 3.12 0.99
C PRO A 166 12.24 1.66 1.05
N PHE A 167 12.34 0.98 -0.09
CA PHE A 167 12.75 -0.42 -0.16
C PHE A 167 14.24 -0.59 0.19
N VAL A 168 15.09 0.32 -0.27
CA VAL A 168 16.51 0.33 0.12
C VAL A 168 16.67 0.54 1.63
N VAL A 169 15.89 1.45 2.22
CA VAL A 169 15.91 1.65 3.68
C VAL A 169 15.38 0.43 4.43
N TYR A 170 14.34 -0.26 3.93
CA TYR A 170 13.90 -1.53 4.53
C TYR A 170 15.02 -2.55 4.59
N ILE A 171 15.72 -2.80 3.46
CA ILE A 171 16.85 -3.74 3.41
C ILE A 171 17.95 -3.30 4.37
N PHE A 172 18.34 -2.03 4.32
CA PHE A 172 19.43 -1.51 5.13
C PHE A 172 19.13 -1.65 6.63
N MET A 173 17.96 -1.23 7.09
CA MET A 173 17.55 -1.36 8.49
C MET A 173 17.41 -2.82 8.92
N PHE A 174 16.95 -3.70 8.03
CA PHE A 174 16.86 -5.13 8.30
C PHE A 174 18.25 -5.76 8.46
N ILE A 175 19.22 -5.39 7.62
CA ILE A 175 20.61 -5.82 7.76
C ILE A 175 21.19 -5.37 9.10
N LEU A 176 20.97 -4.11 9.50
CA LEU A 176 21.41 -3.62 10.82
C LEU A 176 20.77 -4.44 11.95
N ALA A 177 19.47 -4.72 11.87
CA ALA A 177 18.77 -5.53 12.86
C ALA A 177 19.31 -6.97 12.97
N ILE A 178 19.76 -7.59 11.87
CA ILE A 178 20.43 -8.90 11.88
C ILE A 178 21.73 -8.84 12.68
N PHE A 179 22.52 -7.78 12.51
CA PHE A 179 23.77 -7.58 13.25
C PHE A 179 23.57 -7.01 14.66
N GLY A 180 22.32 -6.78 15.08
CA GLY A 180 22.01 -6.16 16.37
C GLY A 180 22.49 -4.71 16.47
N LEU A 181 22.68 -4.05 15.33
CA LEU A 181 23.12 -2.66 15.23
C LEU A 181 21.92 -1.71 15.19
N SER A 182 22.07 -0.57 15.84
CA SER A 182 21.12 0.53 15.77
C SER A 182 21.86 1.86 15.72
N PHE A 183 21.18 2.89 15.21
CA PHE A 183 21.70 4.25 15.27
C PHE A 183 21.50 4.84 16.66
N PRO A 184 22.49 5.61 17.18
CA PRO A 184 22.28 6.47 18.34
C PRO A 184 21.13 7.45 18.10
N ASP A 185 20.30 7.69 19.10
CA ASP A 185 19.11 8.52 18.95
C ASP A 185 19.44 9.99 18.60
N GLU A 186 20.64 10.45 18.97
CA GLU A 186 21.18 11.77 18.66
C GLU A 186 21.37 11.96 17.16
N TRP A 187 21.80 10.92 16.45
CA TRP A 187 22.03 10.96 15.00
C TRP A 187 20.71 11.03 14.23
N LEU A 188 19.61 10.61 14.86
CA LEU A 188 18.27 10.66 14.28
C LEU A 188 17.60 12.02 14.45
N ILE A 189 18.09 12.90 15.33
CA ILE A 189 17.49 14.22 15.59
C ILE A 189 17.30 15.04 14.30
N PRO A 190 18.29 15.15 13.39
CA PRO A 190 18.13 15.90 12.14
C PRO A 190 17.13 15.26 11.15
N ILE A 191 16.86 13.96 11.29
CA ILE A 191 15.98 13.18 10.39
C ILE A 191 14.52 13.25 10.88
N ARG A 192 14.29 13.44 12.18
CA ARG A 192 12.95 13.48 12.81
C ARG A 192 11.96 14.45 12.12
N PRO A 193 12.34 15.68 11.70
CA PRO A 193 11.41 16.57 11.00
C PRO A 193 10.84 15.95 9.71
N LEU A 194 11.67 15.22 8.95
CA LEU A 194 11.24 14.54 7.73
C LEU A 194 10.24 13.42 8.05
N ALA A 195 10.54 12.60 9.05
CA ALA A 195 9.65 11.51 9.47
C ALA A 195 8.30 12.04 10.00
N ASN A 196 8.32 13.13 10.77
CA ASN A 196 7.12 13.75 11.33
C ASN A 196 6.21 14.35 10.25
N ALA A 197 6.79 14.84 9.14
CA ALA A 197 6.03 15.36 8.01
C ALA A 197 5.37 14.26 7.16
N ASN A 198 5.77 12.99 7.32
CA ASN A 198 5.38 11.92 6.42
C ASN A 198 3.86 11.68 6.39
N THR A 199 3.22 11.61 7.56
CA THR A 199 1.78 11.34 7.65
C THR A 199 0.99 12.44 6.95
N LEU A 200 1.30 13.71 7.23
CA LEU A 200 0.66 14.85 6.58
C LEU A 200 0.82 14.77 5.06
N LEU A 201 2.06 14.66 4.57
CA LEU A 201 2.33 14.67 3.13
C LEU A 201 1.73 13.46 2.41
N SER A 202 1.73 12.28 3.03
CA SER A 202 1.17 11.07 2.43
C SER A 202 -0.35 11.16 2.28
N ILE A 203 -1.06 11.51 3.36
CA ILE A 203 -2.52 11.66 3.33
C ILE A 203 -2.93 12.81 2.39
N PHE A 204 -2.17 13.90 2.37
CA PHE A 204 -2.38 15.00 1.44
C PHE A 204 -2.19 14.57 -0.02
N THR A 205 -1.12 13.81 -0.30
CA THR A 205 -0.85 13.22 -1.63
C THR A 205 -2.00 12.33 -2.10
N ILE A 206 -2.53 11.49 -1.21
CA ILE A 206 -3.71 10.64 -1.48
C ILE A 206 -4.91 11.51 -1.89
N GLY A 207 -5.20 12.58 -1.15
CA GLY A 207 -6.28 13.51 -1.49
C GLY A 207 -6.07 14.22 -2.84
N LEU A 208 -4.83 14.55 -3.21
CA LEU A 208 -4.52 15.11 -4.52
C LEU A 208 -4.74 14.09 -5.65
N PHE A 209 -4.36 12.83 -5.47
CA PHE A 209 -4.55 11.78 -6.46
C PHE A 209 -5.99 11.32 -6.63
N MET A 210 -6.82 11.39 -5.59
CA MET A 210 -8.23 10.96 -5.65
C MET A 210 -8.99 11.65 -6.77
N GLU A 211 -9.47 10.89 -7.75
CA GLU A 211 -10.18 11.43 -8.90
C GLU A 211 -11.47 10.65 -9.16
N PHE A 212 -12.58 11.38 -9.21
CA PHE A 212 -13.92 10.82 -9.39
C PHE A 212 -14.39 11.03 -10.83
N ARG A 213 -13.63 10.50 -11.80
CA ARG A 213 -14.06 10.46 -13.21
C ARG A 213 -14.81 9.17 -13.49
N LEU A 214 -16.09 9.28 -13.83
CA LEU A 214 -16.91 8.12 -14.15
C LEU A 214 -16.48 7.49 -15.48
N PRO A 215 -16.12 6.18 -15.50
CA PRO A 215 -15.81 5.51 -16.74
C PRO A 215 -17.10 5.22 -17.52
N LYS A 216 -17.12 5.57 -18.81
CA LYS A 216 -18.28 5.33 -19.69
C LYS A 216 -18.58 3.83 -19.76
N GLY A 217 -19.74 3.41 -19.27
CA GLY A 217 -20.23 2.03 -19.36
C GLY A 217 -19.51 0.98 -18.50
N LYS A 218 -18.50 1.34 -17.70
CA LYS A 218 -17.70 0.38 -16.90
C LYS A 218 -17.85 0.49 -15.38
N LEU A 219 -18.82 1.26 -14.89
CA LEU A 219 -19.07 1.41 -13.45
C LEU A 219 -19.38 0.07 -12.76
N LYS A 220 -20.11 -0.83 -13.43
CA LYS A 220 -20.39 -2.19 -12.91
C LYS A 220 -19.12 -3.00 -12.66
N LEU A 221 -18.09 -2.81 -13.48
CA LEU A 221 -16.80 -3.47 -13.31
C LEU A 221 -16.04 -2.92 -12.09
N VAL A 222 -16.02 -1.58 -11.92
CA VAL A 222 -15.45 -0.92 -10.73
C VAL A 222 -16.05 -1.49 -9.45
N LEU A 223 -17.39 -1.49 -9.37
CA LEU A 223 -18.10 -1.99 -8.20
C LEU A 223 -17.78 -3.47 -7.94
N LYS A 224 -17.77 -4.30 -8.98
CA LYS A 224 -17.44 -5.73 -8.85
C LYS A 224 -16.02 -5.96 -8.35
N ILE A 225 -15.03 -5.21 -8.84
CA ILE A 225 -13.63 -5.31 -8.38
C ILE A 225 -13.54 -4.90 -6.90
N LEU A 226 -14.15 -3.79 -6.51
CA LEU A 226 -14.14 -3.33 -5.11
C LEU A 226 -14.84 -4.34 -4.19
N THR A 227 -15.99 -4.89 -4.58
CA THR A 227 -16.67 -5.94 -3.83
C THR A 227 -15.76 -7.14 -3.60
N TRP A 228 -15.10 -7.65 -4.64
CA TRP A 228 -14.17 -8.76 -4.49
C TRP A 228 -12.95 -8.39 -3.65
N ARG A 229 -12.39 -7.19 -3.80
CA ARG A 229 -11.23 -6.72 -3.02
C ARG A 229 -11.54 -6.79 -1.53
N TYR A 230 -12.65 -6.19 -1.10
CA TYR A 230 -12.98 -6.13 0.32
C TYR A 230 -13.55 -7.44 0.86
N LEU A 231 -14.22 -8.24 0.03
CA LEU A 231 -14.63 -9.59 0.42
C LEU A 231 -13.41 -10.48 0.69
N LEU A 232 -12.42 -10.46 -0.20
CA LEU A 232 -11.18 -11.22 -0.03
C LEU A 232 -10.35 -10.69 1.15
N ALA A 233 -10.30 -9.37 1.34
CA ALA A 233 -9.68 -8.77 2.52
C ALA A 233 -10.34 -9.26 3.82
N PHE A 234 -11.67 -9.27 3.88
CA PHE A 234 -12.42 -9.79 5.03
C PHE A 234 -12.14 -11.27 5.30
N ILE A 235 -12.07 -12.09 4.24
CA ILE A 235 -11.73 -13.52 4.37
C ILE A 235 -10.31 -13.70 4.92
N LEU A 236 -9.31 -13.04 4.33
CA LEU A 236 -7.92 -13.12 4.79
C LEU A 236 -7.76 -12.63 6.23
N ALA A 237 -8.39 -11.50 6.56
CA ALA A 237 -8.40 -10.94 7.89
C ALA A 237 -9.03 -11.89 8.93
N SER A 238 -10.18 -12.50 8.60
CA SER A 238 -10.85 -13.46 9.48
C SER A 238 -10.01 -14.72 9.68
N LEU A 239 -9.39 -15.23 8.60
CA LEU A 239 -8.49 -16.39 8.68
C LEU A 239 -7.32 -16.13 9.63
N VAL A 240 -6.66 -14.97 9.50
CA VAL A 240 -5.55 -14.61 10.37
C VAL A 240 -6.01 -14.38 11.81
N TYR A 241 -7.11 -13.65 12.01
CA TYR A 241 -7.56 -13.27 13.35
C TYR A 241 -8.00 -14.47 14.18
N PHE A 242 -8.78 -15.38 13.59
CA PHE A 242 -9.36 -16.52 14.31
C PHE A 242 -8.49 -17.78 14.31
N PHE A 243 -7.73 -18.06 13.25
CA PHE A 243 -7.06 -19.36 13.10
C PHE A 243 -5.55 -19.32 13.32
N LEU A 244 -4.87 -18.18 13.12
CA LEU A 244 -3.42 -18.11 13.31
C LEU A 244 -3.05 -17.75 14.76
N PRO A 245 -2.06 -18.45 15.37
CA PRO A 245 -1.65 -18.23 16.76
C PRO A 245 -0.67 -17.06 16.88
N PHE A 246 -1.00 -15.91 16.28
CA PHE A 246 -0.18 -14.71 16.38
C PHE A 246 -0.48 -13.89 17.65
N PRO A 247 0.51 -13.13 18.17
CA PRO A 247 0.27 -12.13 19.21
C PRO A 247 -0.78 -11.10 18.77
N ALA A 248 -1.52 -10.53 19.73
CA ALA A 248 -2.61 -9.58 19.47
C ALA A 248 -2.20 -8.45 18.53
N ILE A 249 -1.07 -7.79 18.83
CA ILE A 249 -0.53 -6.69 18.01
C ILE A 249 -0.30 -7.09 16.54
N ILE A 250 0.13 -8.32 16.27
CA ILE A 250 0.36 -8.78 14.90
C ILE A 250 -0.97 -9.03 14.19
N LYS A 251 -1.98 -9.57 14.90
CA LYS A 251 -3.32 -9.76 14.34
C LYS A 251 -3.97 -8.42 13.98
N GLU A 252 -3.85 -7.44 14.87
CA GLU A 252 -4.33 -6.07 14.67
C GLU A 252 -3.69 -5.40 13.45
N ILE A 253 -2.37 -5.55 13.30
CA ILE A 253 -1.64 -5.01 12.16
C ILE A 253 -2.04 -5.70 10.86
N LEU A 254 -2.17 -7.03 10.86
CA LEU A 254 -2.58 -7.78 9.67
C LEU A 254 -4.03 -7.46 9.26
N LEU A 255 -4.93 -7.24 10.21
CA LEU A 255 -6.28 -6.71 9.94
C LEU A 255 -6.18 -5.39 9.16
N LEU A 256 -5.39 -4.43 9.65
CA LEU A 256 -5.21 -3.13 8.98
C LEU A 256 -4.54 -3.27 7.60
N ILE A 257 -3.56 -4.16 7.46
CA ILE A 257 -2.86 -4.41 6.19
C ILE A 257 -3.80 -4.99 5.13
N PHE A 258 -4.63 -5.97 5.45
CA PHE A 258 -5.49 -6.58 4.43
C PHE A 258 -6.57 -5.63 3.91
N PHE A 259 -6.99 -4.67 4.72
CA PHE A 259 -7.88 -3.58 4.31
C PHE A 259 -7.15 -2.38 3.70
N CYS A 260 -5.83 -2.47 3.47
CA CYS A 260 -5.07 -1.46 2.76
C CYS A 260 -5.58 -1.29 1.32
N PRO A 261 -5.62 -0.05 0.79
CA PRO A 261 -6.05 0.17 -0.58
C PRO A 261 -5.09 -0.41 -1.61
N MET A 262 -5.57 -0.49 -2.84
CA MET A 262 -4.83 -1.00 -3.99
C MET A 262 -3.57 -0.18 -4.27
N SER A 263 -2.54 -0.84 -4.80
CA SER A 263 -1.25 -0.21 -5.15
C SER A 263 -1.38 0.74 -6.34
N PHE A 264 -0.71 1.89 -6.27
CA PHE A 264 -0.63 2.85 -7.38
C PHE A 264 0.18 2.30 -8.57
N LEU A 265 1.21 1.48 -8.31
CA LEU A 265 2.00 0.85 -9.38
C LEU A 265 1.14 -0.10 -10.21
N HIS A 266 0.27 -0.86 -9.56
CA HIS A 266 -0.67 -1.77 -10.24
C HIS A 266 -1.66 -1.01 -11.14
N MET A 267 -2.09 0.20 -10.77
CA MET A 267 -2.89 1.05 -11.66
C MET A 267 -2.10 1.42 -12.93
N ILE A 268 -0.84 1.84 -12.80
CA ILE A 268 0.01 2.18 -13.94
C ILE A 268 0.15 0.96 -14.86
N GLN A 269 0.46 -0.20 -14.29
CA GLN A 269 0.61 -1.46 -15.04
C GLN A 269 -0.70 -1.90 -15.72
N ALA A 270 -1.85 -1.70 -15.08
CA ALA A 270 -3.15 -1.96 -15.68
C ALA A 270 -3.42 -1.05 -16.90
N ILE A 271 -3.05 0.23 -16.81
CA ILE A 271 -3.16 1.19 -17.92
C ILE A 271 -2.21 0.80 -19.06
N GLU A 272 -0.98 0.41 -18.75
CA GLU A 272 0.01 -0.07 -19.74
C GLU A 272 -0.43 -1.36 -20.45
N LEU A 273 -1.16 -2.22 -19.74
CA LEU A 273 -1.80 -3.41 -20.34
C LEU A 273 -2.92 -3.03 -21.34
N GLY A 274 -3.47 -1.82 -21.25
CA GLY A 274 -4.53 -1.31 -22.12
C GLY A 274 -5.86 -1.03 -21.42
N ASN A 275 -5.92 -1.03 -20.09
CA ASN A 275 -7.13 -0.62 -19.39
C ASN A 275 -7.39 0.89 -19.50
N ASP A 276 -8.66 1.25 -19.45
CA ASP A 276 -9.08 2.65 -19.46
C ASP A 276 -8.57 3.39 -18.22
N LYS A 277 -8.02 4.59 -18.42
CA LYS A 277 -7.43 5.39 -17.34
C LYS A 277 -8.48 5.83 -16.32
N ALA A 278 -9.69 6.17 -16.75
CA ALA A 278 -10.76 6.57 -15.83
C ALA A 278 -11.26 5.39 -15.00
N LEU A 279 -11.34 4.18 -15.58
CA LEU A 279 -11.64 2.95 -14.87
C LEU A 279 -10.60 2.66 -13.78
N ALA A 280 -9.32 2.56 -14.13
CA ALA A 280 -8.26 2.25 -13.16
C ALA A 280 -8.12 3.35 -12.08
N GLY A 281 -8.22 4.63 -12.50
CA GLY A 281 -8.17 5.79 -11.59
C GLY A 281 -9.33 5.86 -10.61
N LEU A 282 -10.56 5.58 -11.06
CA LEU A 282 -11.72 5.57 -10.18
C LEU A 282 -11.66 4.41 -9.19
N THR A 283 -11.27 3.21 -9.62
CA THR A 283 -11.15 2.03 -8.75
C THR A 283 -10.16 2.28 -7.62
N ILE A 284 -8.96 2.81 -7.90
CA ILE A 284 -8.00 3.11 -6.82
C ILE A 284 -8.55 4.18 -5.87
N SER A 285 -9.20 5.22 -6.40
CA SER A 285 -9.62 6.38 -5.62
C SER A 285 -10.73 5.99 -4.64
N LEU A 286 -11.69 5.20 -5.12
CA LEU A 286 -12.71 4.58 -4.27
C LEU A 286 -12.09 3.59 -3.30
N SER A 287 -11.06 2.83 -3.71
CA SER A 287 -10.37 1.93 -2.80
C SER A 287 -9.72 2.69 -1.65
N MET A 288 -8.99 3.78 -1.90
CA MET A 288 -8.39 4.62 -0.87
C MET A 288 -9.44 5.18 0.10
N PHE A 289 -10.58 5.65 -0.42
CA PHE A 289 -11.67 6.19 0.40
C PHE A 289 -12.33 5.13 1.29
N ILE A 290 -12.69 3.98 0.71
CA ILE A 290 -13.31 2.86 1.46
C ILE A 290 -12.33 2.31 2.49
N SER A 291 -11.06 2.13 2.12
CA SER A 291 -10.02 1.61 3.04
C SER A 291 -9.79 2.54 4.22
N LEU A 292 -9.81 3.87 4.00
CA LEU A 292 -9.69 4.83 5.09
C LEU A 292 -10.82 4.66 6.12
N ILE A 293 -12.06 4.53 5.65
CA ILE A 293 -13.23 4.33 6.52
C ILE A 293 -13.11 2.99 7.26
N LEU A 294 -12.85 1.90 6.54
CA LEU A 294 -12.78 0.56 7.13
C LEU A 294 -11.64 0.44 8.13
N MET A 295 -10.44 0.91 7.80
CA MET A 295 -9.31 0.91 8.73
C MET A 295 -9.60 1.78 9.96
N SER A 296 -10.25 2.94 9.80
CA SER A 296 -10.64 3.77 10.95
C SER A 296 -11.64 3.06 11.86
N ILE A 297 -12.64 2.38 11.30
CA ILE A 297 -13.59 1.56 12.05
C ILE A 297 -12.85 0.43 12.80
N ILE A 298 -11.92 -0.26 12.14
CA ILE A 298 -11.10 -1.29 12.78
C ILE A 298 -10.36 -0.71 13.99
N VAL A 299 -9.65 0.40 13.84
CA VAL A 299 -8.91 1.04 14.95
C VAL A 299 -9.83 1.49 16.09
N ILE A 300 -11.10 1.83 15.83
CA ILE A 300 -12.07 2.19 16.87
C ILE A 300 -12.59 0.94 17.63
N ILE A 301 -12.66 -0.20 16.95
CA ILE A 301 -13.16 -1.46 17.52
C ILE A 301 -12.07 -2.22 18.30
N LEU A 302 -10.82 -2.14 17.83
CA LEU A 302 -9.63 -2.67 18.51
C LEU A 302 -9.38 -1.93 19.83
#